data_AF-A0A7J2PTZ9-F1
#
_entry.id   AF-A0A7J2PTZ9-F1
#
_cell.length_a   1.000
_cell.length_b   1.000
_cell.length_c   1.000
_cell.angle_alpha   90.00
_cell.angle_beta   90.00
_cell.angle_gamma   90.00
#
_symmetry.space_group_name_H-M   'P 1'
#
loop_
_entity.id
_entity.type
_entity.pdbx_description
1 polymer ?
#
loop_
_entity_poly.entity_id
_entity_poly.type
_entity_poly.pdbx_seq_one_letter_code
_entity_poly.pdbx_strand_id
1 'polypeptide(L)'
;MILFSVYENGSLRKVNKADFKSSKVYLIDDFKTIYLWFGSNSSKKKKGFAMKRANELNNKKKSPAKLQLINQNKEFGTFIAIKELLLTGLKDNDVIETRNELELNVDETLELISAGLEKDLEAELTLAADKLSKNDISYEDLSKRLAKLQLILLKNKTKPSEKEITKKSDGILKSSSTREELCWLVCQLEILIKKKQFK
;
A
#
# COMPACT_ATOMS: atom_id res chain seq x y z
N MET A 1 7.29 4.66 14.52
CA MET A 1 6.23 5.67 14.30
C MET A 1 5.79 6.24 15.64
N ILE A 2 5.47 7.53 15.73
CA ILE A 2 4.97 8.19 16.93
C ILE A 2 3.67 8.92 16.58
N LEU A 3 2.60 8.67 17.35
CA LEU A 3 1.29 9.29 17.16
C LEU A 3 1.01 10.31 18.28
N PHE A 4 0.55 11.50 17.89
CA PHE A 4 0.08 12.55 18.80
C PHE A 4 -1.36 12.97 18.48
N SER A 5 -2.17 13.17 19.52
CA SER A 5 -3.43 13.90 19.44
C SER A 5 -3.18 15.38 19.74
N VAL A 6 -3.70 16.26 18.87
CA VAL A 6 -3.59 17.72 19.02
C VAL A 6 -4.83 18.27 19.73
N TYR A 7 -4.63 19.10 20.74
CA TYR A 7 -5.71 19.73 21.50
C TYR A 7 -5.93 21.20 21.08
N GLU A 8 -7.04 21.81 21.51
CA GLU A 8 -7.41 23.19 21.11
C GLU A 8 -6.39 24.25 21.55
N ASN A 9 -5.62 23.98 22.61
CA ASN A 9 -4.52 24.83 23.07
C ASN A 9 -3.20 24.57 22.32
N GLY A 10 -3.19 23.69 21.32
CA GLY A 10 -2.00 23.31 20.57
C GLY A 10 -1.02 22.41 21.33
N SER A 11 -1.43 21.85 22.48
CA SER A 11 -0.66 20.80 23.16
C SER A 11 -0.75 19.49 22.37
N LEU A 12 0.35 18.74 22.39
CA LEU A 12 0.44 17.40 21.83
C LEU A 12 0.41 16.39 22.98
N ARG A 13 -0.46 15.38 22.90
CA ARG A 13 -0.35 14.19 23.75
C ARG A 13 -0.02 12.99 22.90
N LYS A 14 1.06 12.28 23.27
CA LYS A 14 1.38 10.99 22.67
C LYS A 14 0.27 10.01 23.01
N VAL A 15 -0.24 9.29 22.01
CA VAL A 15 -1.27 8.27 22.17
C VAL A 15 -0.87 7.03 21.37
N ASN A 16 -1.35 5.85 21.79
CA ASN A 16 -1.07 4.59 21.11
C ASN A 16 -2.10 4.25 20.02
N LYS A 17 -3.30 4.82 20.09
CA LYS A 17 -4.38 4.61 19.11
C LYS A 17 -5.08 5.92 18.75
N ALA A 18 -5.68 5.97 17.57
CA ALA A 18 -6.47 7.09 17.07
C ALA A 18 -7.86 6.62 16.61
N ASP A 19 -8.91 7.28 17.10
CA ASP A 19 -10.30 7.00 16.74
C ASP A 19 -10.76 7.70 15.46
N PHE A 20 -9.91 8.56 14.87
CA PHE A 20 -10.19 9.35 13.66
C PHE A 20 -11.56 10.06 13.67
N LYS A 21 -12.02 10.54 14.83
CA LYS A 21 -13.26 11.33 14.95
C LYS A 21 -13.13 12.67 14.24
N SER A 22 -14.24 13.16 13.67
CA SER A 22 -14.27 14.40 12.87
C SER A 22 -13.87 15.68 13.64
N SER A 23 -13.94 15.69 14.96
CA SER A 23 -13.51 16.82 15.81
C SER A 23 -12.02 16.79 16.18
N LYS A 24 -11.30 15.73 15.80
CA LYS A 24 -9.91 15.47 16.19
C LYS A 24 -8.94 15.92 15.11
N VAL A 25 -7.71 16.13 15.55
CA VAL A 25 -6.54 16.36 14.69
C VAL A 25 -5.42 15.49 15.23
N TYR A 26 -4.75 14.78 14.33
CA TYR A 26 -3.67 13.87 14.66
C TYR A 26 -2.40 14.27 13.92
N LEU A 27 -1.27 14.14 14.59
CA LEU A 27 0.07 14.30 14.03
C LEU A 27 0.77 12.95 14.15
N ILE A 28 1.20 12.41 13.03
CA ILE A 28 1.81 11.07 12.95
C ILE A 28 3.21 11.24 12.37
N ASP A 29 4.22 10.95 13.18
CA ASP A 29 5.61 10.93 12.77
C ASP A 29 6.04 9.52 12.39
N ASP A 30 6.19 9.27 11.09
CA ASP A 30 6.66 8.01 10.50
C ASP A 30 8.12 8.10 10.03
N PHE A 31 8.94 8.84 10.79
CA PHE A 31 10.37 9.09 10.54
C PHE A 31 10.66 9.91 9.27
N LYS A 32 10.37 9.37 8.08
CA LYS A 32 10.57 10.01 6.76
C LYS A 32 9.45 10.98 6.39
N THR A 33 8.24 10.75 6.91
CA THR A 33 7.07 11.58 6.65
C THR A 33 6.38 11.93 7.97
N ILE A 34 5.95 13.18 8.08
CA ILE A 34 5.05 13.64 9.15
C ILE A 34 3.69 13.90 8.52
N TYR A 35 2.69 13.12 8.92
CA TYR A 35 1.31 13.25 8.48
C TYR A 35 0.52 14.12 9.46
N LEU A 36 -0.28 15.02 8.92
CA LEU A 36 -1.26 15.80 9.66
C LEU A 36 -2.65 15.42 9.18
N TRP A 37 -3.38 14.69 10.01
CA TRP A 37 -4.77 14.33 9.72
C TRP A 37 -5.73 15.31 10.37
N PHE A 38 -6.66 15.83 9.57
CA PHE A 38 -7.65 16.81 9.97
C PHE A 38 -9.07 16.25 9.84
N GLY A 39 -9.74 16.08 10.99
CA GLY A 39 -11.16 15.81 11.02
C GLY A 39 -11.96 16.94 10.39
N SER A 40 -13.07 16.61 9.72
CA SER A 40 -13.90 17.58 8.99
C SER A 40 -14.43 18.70 9.89
N ASN A 41 -14.78 18.40 11.13
CA ASN A 41 -15.35 19.30 12.13
C ASN A 41 -14.31 19.88 13.11
N SER A 42 -13.02 19.70 12.84
CA SER A 42 -11.97 20.26 13.71
C SER A 42 -11.76 21.76 13.49
N SER A 43 -11.47 22.49 14.57
CA SER A 43 -11.36 23.95 14.54
C SER A 43 -10.18 24.44 13.68
N LYS A 44 -10.33 25.58 13.00
CA LYS A 44 -9.23 26.21 12.23
C LYS A 44 -8.01 26.50 13.11
N LYS A 45 -8.25 26.92 14.35
CA LYS A 45 -7.22 27.18 15.36
C LYS A 45 -6.39 25.93 15.65
N LYS A 46 -7.04 24.80 15.91
CA LYS A 46 -6.40 23.51 16.16
C LYS A 46 -5.57 23.02 14.96
N LYS A 47 -6.10 23.17 13.74
CA LYS A 47 -5.35 22.85 12.50
C LYS A 47 -4.10 23.72 12.35
N GLY A 48 -4.20 25.01 12.64
CA GLY A 48 -3.06 25.94 12.64
C GLY A 48 -1.98 25.56 13.65
N PHE A 49 -2.37 25.20 14.88
CA PHE A 49 -1.42 24.69 15.87
C PHE A 49 -0.76 23.39 15.43
N ALA A 50 -1.53 22.44 14.90
CA ALA A 50 -0.98 21.18 14.41
C ALA A 50 0.10 21.40 13.34
N MET A 51 -0.13 22.34 12.40
CA MET A 51 0.85 22.72 11.39
C MET A 51 2.11 23.32 12.01
N LYS A 52 1.97 24.25 12.96
CA LYS A 52 3.11 24.84 13.67
C LYS A 52 3.93 23.77 14.38
N ARG A 53 3.26 22.87 15.11
CA ARG A 53 3.90 21.76 15.84
C ARG A 53 4.61 20.77 14.92
N ALA A 54 4.04 20.46 13.76
CA ALA A 54 4.68 19.58 12.80
C ALA A 54 5.97 20.17 12.23
N ASN A 55 5.99 21.48 11.94
CA ASN A 55 7.20 22.17 11.52
C ASN A 55 8.25 22.21 12.65
N GLU A 56 7.84 22.51 13.90
CA GLU A 56 8.73 22.47 15.06
C GLU A 56 9.37 21.09 15.26
N LEU A 57 8.60 20.01 15.11
CA LEU A 57 9.11 18.64 15.17
C LEU A 57 10.06 18.34 14.02
N ASN A 58 9.72 18.79 12.80
CA ASN A 58 10.54 18.52 11.62
C ASN A 58 11.90 19.23 11.69
N ASN A 59 11.94 20.47 12.16
CA ASN A 59 13.16 21.27 12.30
C ASN A 59 14.13 20.69 13.34
N LYS A 60 13.64 19.90 14.30
CA LYS A 60 14.47 19.22 15.31
C LYS A 60 15.10 17.93 14.79
N LYS A 61 14.68 17.42 13.63
CA LYS A 61 15.22 16.18 13.07
C LYS A 61 16.56 16.44 12.39
N LYS A 62 17.48 15.47 12.49
CA LYS A 62 18.75 15.48 11.73
C LYS A 62 18.52 15.54 10.21
N SER A 63 17.45 14.91 9.74
CA SER A 63 17.03 14.93 8.34
C SER A 63 15.56 15.38 8.26
N PRO A 64 15.25 16.44 7.50
CA PRO A 64 13.88 16.90 7.33
C PRO A 64 12.99 15.81 6.71
N ALA A 65 11.88 15.52 7.38
CA ALA A 65 10.81 14.67 6.88
C ALA A 65 9.88 15.44 5.93
N LYS A 66 9.21 14.72 5.03
CA LYS A 66 8.14 15.27 4.20
C LYS A 66 6.91 15.56 5.06
N LEU A 67 6.32 16.75 4.93
CA LEU A 67 5.03 17.06 5.56
C LEU A 67 3.89 16.72 4.61
N GLN A 68 2.89 15.97 5.07
CA GLN A 68 1.70 15.64 4.29
C GLN A 68 0.42 15.96 5.05
N LEU A 69 -0.43 16.78 4.45
CA LEU A 69 -1.73 17.16 4.98
C LEU A 69 -2.79 16.20 4.45
N ILE A 70 -3.65 15.72 5.35
CA ILE A 70 -4.68 14.73 5.04
C ILE A 70 -5.98 15.20 5.65
N ASN A 71 -6.97 15.44 4.80
CA ASN A 71 -8.32 15.76 5.25
C ASN A 71 -9.12 14.47 5.34
N GLN A 72 -10.00 14.37 6.33
CA GLN A 72 -10.94 13.27 6.46
C GLN A 72 -11.70 13.03 5.14
N ASN A 73 -11.84 11.76 4.76
CA ASN A 73 -12.42 11.28 3.51
C ASN A 73 -11.62 11.65 2.25
N LYS A 74 -10.37 12.11 2.41
CA LYS A 74 -9.40 12.35 1.32
C LYS A 74 -8.08 11.63 1.59
N GLU A 75 -8.11 10.57 2.40
CA GLU A 75 -6.98 9.68 2.65
C GLU A 75 -6.57 8.93 1.37
N PHE A 76 -5.27 8.76 1.14
CA PHE A 76 -4.72 7.95 0.05
C PHE A 76 -4.20 6.61 0.58
N GLY A 77 -4.02 5.63 -0.32
CA GLY A 77 -3.74 4.22 0.04
C GLY A 77 -2.71 4.00 1.15
N THR A 78 -1.52 4.61 1.05
CA THR A 78 -0.48 4.50 2.10
C THR A 78 -0.98 4.96 3.46
N PHE A 79 -1.75 6.05 3.51
CA PHE A 79 -2.29 6.54 4.77
C PHE A 79 -3.48 5.72 5.26
N ILE A 80 -4.26 5.09 4.37
CA ILE A 80 -5.35 4.18 4.78
C ILE A 80 -4.76 3.02 5.58
N ALA A 81 -3.67 2.41 5.11
CA ALA A 81 -2.97 1.36 5.86
C ALA A 81 -2.46 1.85 7.23
N ILE A 82 -1.87 3.06 7.28
CA ILE A 82 -1.46 3.69 8.56
C ILE A 82 -2.68 3.90 9.47
N LYS A 83 -3.81 4.36 8.93
CA LYS A 83 -5.04 4.62 9.68
C LYS A 83 -5.59 3.35 10.30
N GLU A 84 -5.63 2.23 9.57
CA GLU A 84 -6.05 0.92 10.07
C GLU A 84 -5.16 0.43 11.22
N LEU A 85 -3.83 0.56 11.07
CA LEU A 85 -2.88 0.26 12.13
C LEU A 85 -3.10 1.14 13.38
N LEU A 86 -3.37 2.44 13.19
CA LEU A 86 -3.59 3.35 14.32
C LEU A 86 -4.97 3.19 14.96
N LEU A 87 -5.97 2.63 14.26
CA LEU A 87 -7.27 2.27 14.82
C LEU A 87 -7.15 1.10 15.80
N THR A 88 -6.37 0.08 15.42
CA THR A 88 -6.08 -1.10 16.27
C THR A 88 -5.08 -0.79 17.38
N GLY A 89 -4.21 0.18 17.15
CA GLY A 89 -3.23 0.68 18.12
C GLY A 89 -1.83 0.18 17.83
N LEU A 90 -0.84 0.98 18.21
CA LEU A 90 0.57 0.61 18.12
C LEU A 90 0.86 -0.48 19.17
N LYS A 91 1.07 -1.72 18.72
CA LYS A 91 1.58 -2.81 19.57
C LYS A 91 3.01 -2.45 20.02
N ASP A 92 3.30 -2.56 21.32
CA ASP A 92 4.67 -2.42 21.84
C ASP A 92 5.38 -3.76 21.63
N ASN A 93 6.45 -3.80 20.82
CA ASN A 93 7.45 -4.87 20.69
C ASN A 93 6.98 -6.34 20.58
N ASP A 94 5.70 -6.61 20.29
CA ASP A 94 5.27 -7.98 20.02
C ASP A 94 5.80 -8.43 18.66
N VAL A 95 6.20 -9.70 18.62
CA VAL A 95 6.68 -10.49 17.48
C VAL A 95 6.18 -9.89 16.17
N ILE A 96 7.11 -9.50 15.29
CA ILE A 96 6.77 -9.08 13.93
C ILE A 96 6.03 -10.26 13.29
N GLU A 97 4.70 -10.21 13.31
CA GLU A 97 3.86 -11.15 12.58
C GLU A 97 4.26 -10.99 11.11
N THR A 98 4.84 -12.05 10.56
CA THR A 98 5.16 -12.09 9.14
C THR A 98 3.85 -11.92 8.37
N ARG A 99 3.86 -11.08 7.34
CA ARG A 99 2.73 -10.97 6.42
C ARG A 99 2.40 -12.38 5.93
N ASN A 100 1.14 -12.78 6.03
CA ASN A 100 0.68 -14.04 5.44
C ASN A 100 0.99 -14.01 3.93
N GLU A 101 1.68 -15.03 3.46
CA GLU A 101 1.98 -15.20 2.04
C GLU A 101 0.67 -15.46 1.27
N LEU A 102 0.68 -15.12 -0.03
CA LEU A 102 -0.47 -15.42 -0.88
C LEU A 102 -0.55 -16.93 -1.11
N GLU A 103 -1.64 -17.53 -0.64
CA GLU A 103 -1.99 -18.90 -0.97
C GLU A 103 -2.94 -18.91 -2.17
N LEU A 104 -2.60 -19.69 -3.21
CA LEU A 104 -3.47 -19.90 -4.35
C LEU A 104 -4.45 -21.02 -4.01
N ASN A 105 -5.71 -20.68 -3.73
CA ASN A 105 -6.77 -21.64 -3.41
C ASN A 105 -7.27 -22.37 -4.66
N VAL A 106 -6.38 -23.08 -5.37
CA VAL A 106 -6.67 -23.73 -6.65
C VAL A 106 -7.72 -24.82 -6.51
N ASP A 107 -7.59 -25.67 -5.50
CA ASP A 107 -8.49 -26.80 -5.28
C ASP A 107 -9.90 -26.31 -4.96
N GLU A 108 -10.04 -25.37 -4.02
CA GLU A 108 -11.32 -24.72 -3.70
C GLU A 108 -11.93 -24.03 -4.94
N THR A 109 -11.11 -23.34 -5.73
CA THR A 109 -11.55 -22.72 -7.00
C THR A 109 -12.10 -23.76 -7.98
N LEU A 110 -11.42 -24.91 -8.12
CA LEU A 110 -11.87 -26.00 -9.00
C LEU A 110 -13.15 -26.66 -8.48
N GLU A 111 -13.27 -26.85 -7.16
CA GLU A 111 -14.47 -27.39 -6.53
C GLU A 111 -15.69 -26.49 -6.78
N LEU A 112 -15.56 -25.17 -6.56
CA LEU A 112 -16.64 -24.21 -6.81
C LEU A 112 -17.08 -24.20 -8.28
N ILE A 113 -16.14 -24.24 -9.22
CA ILE A 113 -16.44 -24.33 -10.65
C ILE A 113 -17.16 -25.66 -10.96
N SER A 114 -16.71 -26.77 -10.38
CA SER A 114 -17.35 -28.08 -10.56
C SER A 114 -18.77 -28.13 -9.99
N ALA A 115 -19.05 -27.34 -8.94
CA ALA A 115 -20.38 -27.16 -8.37
C ALA A 115 -21.29 -26.24 -9.21
N GLY A 116 -20.82 -25.75 -10.36
CA GLY A 116 -21.59 -24.93 -11.30
C GLY A 116 -21.53 -23.43 -11.03
N LEU A 117 -20.63 -22.96 -10.15
CA LEU A 117 -20.41 -21.53 -9.95
C LEU A 117 -19.73 -20.93 -11.18
N GLU A 118 -20.24 -19.78 -11.64
CA GLU A 118 -19.62 -19.06 -12.75
C GLU A 118 -18.22 -18.56 -12.36
N LYS A 119 -17.30 -18.68 -13.30
CA LYS A 119 -15.91 -18.27 -13.12
C LYS A 119 -15.81 -16.75 -13.09
N ASP A 120 -15.53 -16.19 -11.91
CA ASP A 120 -15.27 -14.78 -11.74
C ASP A 120 -13.80 -14.41 -12.02
N LEU A 121 -13.45 -13.12 -11.85
CA LEU A 121 -12.09 -12.64 -12.11
C LEU A 121 -11.05 -13.28 -11.17
N GLU A 122 -11.43 -13.58 -9.93
CA GLU A 122 -10.53 -14.18 -8.96
C GLU A 122 -10.22 -15.63 -9.35
N ALA A 123 -11.24 -16.41 -9.71
CA ALA A 123 -11.06 -17.75 -10.26
C ALA A 123 -10.26 -17.75 -11.58
N GLU A 124 -10.42 -16.74 -12.44
CA GLU A 124 -9.56 -16.53 -13.61
C GLU A 124 -8.09 -16.34 -13.24
N LEU A 125 -7.82 -15.51 -12.24
CA LEU A 125 -6.47 -15.20 -11.79
C LEU A 125 -5.81 -16.38 -11.10
N THR A 126 -6.50 -17.05 -10.17
CA THR A 126 -5.98 -18.19 -9.43
C THR A 126 -5.53 -19.31 -10.36
N LEU A 127 -6.39 -19.70 -11.31
CA LEU A 127 -6.06 -20.75 -12.28
C LEU A 127 -4.94 -20.34 -13.25
N ALA A 128 -4.90 -19.06 -13.65
CA ALA A 128 -3.84 -18.57 -14.53
C ALA A 128 -2.49 -18.50 -13.80
N ALA A 129 -2.50 -18.07 -12.54
CA ALA A 129 -1.32 -17.96 -11.69
C ALA A 129 -0.74 -19.34 -11.37
N ASP A 130 -1.59 -20.32 -11.05
CA ASP A 130 -1.19 -21.72 -10.85
C ASP A 130 -0.57 -22.33 -12.10
N LYS A 131 -1.19 -22.11 -13.27
CA LYS A 131 -0.60 -22.54 -14.54
C LYS A 131 0.75 -21.88 -14.80
N LEU A 132 0.90 -20.60 -14.45
CA LEU A 132 2.14 -19.86 -14.62
C LEU A 132 3.22 -20.31 -13.64
N SER A 133 2.88 -20.62 -12.40
CA SER A 133 3.82 -21.08 -11.36
C SER A 133 4.44 -22.43 -11.71
N LYS A 134 3.64 -23.33 -12.32
CA LYS A 134 4.05 -24.64 -12.84
C LYS A 134 4.95 -24.58 -14.07
N ASN A 135 5.03 -23.44 -14.76
CA ASN A 135 5.97 -23.28 -15.87
C ASN A 135 7.40 -23.08 -15.33
N ASP A 136 8.39 -23.54 -16.10
CA ASP A 136 9.82 -23.37 -15.78
C ASP A 136 10.33 -21.96 -16.13
N ILE A 137 9.69 -20.94 -15.54
CA ILE A 137 10.12 -19.54 -15.66
C ILE A 137 10.90 -19.18 -14.40
N SER A 138 12.10 -18.62 -14.60
CA SER A 138 12.93 -18.16 -13.49
C SER A 138 12.27 -17.00 -12.73
N TYR A 139 12.63 -16.84 -11.46
CA TYR A 139 12.15 -15.73 -10.64
C TYR A 139 12.58 -14.38 -11.21
N GLU A 140 13.78 -14.33 -11.80
CA GLU A 140 14.33 -13.18 -12.52
C GLU A 140 13.49 -12.82 -13.75
N ASP A 141 13.07 -13.81 -14.53
CA ASP A 141 12.26 -13.57 -15.72
C ASP A 141 10.82 -13.17 -15.37
N LEU A 142 10.25 -13.76 -14.31
CA LEU A 142 8.97 -13.29 -13.75
C LEU A 142 9.07 -11.84 -13.28
N SER A 143 10.16 -11.47 -12.59
CA SER A 143 10.41 -10.10 -12.12
C SER A 143 10.55 -9.11 -13.27
N LYS A 144 11.28 -9.47 -14.34
CA LYS A 144 11.38 -8.67 -15.57
C LYS A 144 10.04 -8.52 -16.28
N ARG A 145 9.26 -9.61 -16.36
CA ARG A 145 7.92 -9.59 -16.96
C ARG A 145 6.98 -8.66 -16.18
N LEU A 146 6.96 -8.77 -14.85
CA LEU A 146 6.17 -7.89 -13.99
C LEU A 146 6.60 -6.42 -14.15
N ALA A 147 7.91 -6.14 -14.13
CA ALA A 147 8.45 -4.80 -14.33
C ALA A 147 7.99 -4.19 -15.66
N LYS A 148 8.07 -4.96 -16.75
CA LYS A 148 7.62 -4.52 -18.08
C LYS A 148 6.12 -4.19 -18.10
N LEU A 149 5.28 -5.05 -17.54
CA LEU A 149 3.82 -4.83 -17.47
C LEU A 149 3.47 -3.58 -16.66
N GLN A 150 4.11 -3.39 -15.50
CA GLN A 150 3.92 -2.18 -14.68
C GLN A 150 4.32 -0.91 -15.44
N LEU A 151 5.45 -0.92 -16.15
CA LEU A 151 5.91 0.24 -16.93
C LEU A 151 4.98 0.55 -18.11
N ILE A 152 4.45 -0.45 -18.80
CA ILE A 152 3.46 -0.28 -19.87
C ILE A 152 2.21 0.45 -19.34
N LEU A 153 1.72 0.08 -18.17
CA LEU A 153 0.57 0.73 -17.54
C LEU A 153 0.87 2.17 -17.12
N LEU A 154 2.04 2.43 -16.54
CA LEU A 154 2.45 3.77 -16.12
C LEU A 154 2.71 4.72 -17.30
N LYS A 155 3.18 4.20 -18.43
CA LYS A 155 3.52 4.99 -19.64
C LYS A 155 2.41 5.04 -20.68
N ASN A 156 1.15 4.75 -20.30
CA ASN A 156 0.01 4.73 -21.22
C ASN A 156 0.29 3.93 -22.51
N LYS A 157 0.79 2.69 -22.38
CA LYS A 157 1.07 1.76 -23.49
C LYS A 157 2.32 2.06 -24.34
N THR A 158 3.14 3.05 -23.98
CA THR A 158 4.46 3.23 -24.62
C THR A 158 5.41 2.10 -24.23
N LYS A 159 6.13 1.54 -25.22
CA LYS A 159 7.10 0.45 -24.98
C LYS A 159 8.24 0.95 -24.07
N PRO A 160 8.46 0.33 -22.89
CA PRO A 160 9.57 0.69 -22.02
C PRO A 160 10.91 0.26 -22.62
N SER A 161 11.98 1.00 -22.30
CA SER A 161 13.34 0.64 -22.69
C SER A 161 13.91 -0.47 -21.79
N GLU A 162 14.88 -1.24 -22.30
CA GLU A 162 15.49 -2.34 -21.54
C GLU A 162 16.10 -1.85 -20.22
N LYS A 163 16.78 -0.69 -20.23
CA LYS A 163 17.38 -0.07 -19.04
C LYS A 163 16.33 0.21 -17.95
N GLU A 164 15.12 0.63 -18.33
CA GLU A 164 14.03 0.89 -17.39
C GLU A 164 13.47 -0.40 -16.80
N ILE A 165 13.33 -1.45 -17.64
CA ILE A 165 12.89 -2.77 -17.21
C ILE A 165 13.87 -3.34 -16.20
N THR A 166 15.18 -3.34 -16.50
CA THR A 166 16.23 -3.84 -15.59
C THR A 166 16.16 -3.11 -14.25
N LYS A 167 16.19 -1.77 -14.25
CA LYS A 167 16.12 -0.95 -13.02
C LYS A 167 14.89 -1.26 -12.18
N LYS A 168 13.74 -1.46 -12.82
CA LYS A 168 12.49 -1.77 -12.11
C LYS A 168 12.50 -3.22 -11.61
N SER A 169 13.02 -4.17 -12.39
CA SER A 169 13.14 -5.58 -12.01
C SER A 169 14.07 -5.78 -10.82
N ASP A 170 15.17 -5.03 -10.73
CA ASP A 170 16.09 -5.09 -9.58
C ASP A 170 15.39 -4.70 -8.27
N GLY A 171 14.43 -3.77 -8.35
CA GLY A 171 13.60 -3.39 -7.21
C GLY A 171 12.62 -4.48 -6.79
N ILE A 172 12.11 -5.25 -7.75
CA ILE A 172 11.20 -6.38 -7.51
C ILE A 172 11.99 -7.57 -6.94
N LEU A 173 13.17 -7.86 -7.47
CA LEU A 173 14.06 -8.91 -6.96
C LEU A 173 14.45 -8.70 -5.50
N LYS A 174 14.59 -7.45 -5.08
CA LYS A 174 14.88 -7.07 -3.69
C LYS A 174 13.63 -6.99 -2.80
N SER A 175 12.44 -7.22 -3.36
CA SER A 175 11.20 -7.28 -2.59
C SER A 175 11.05 -8.65 -1.93
N SER A 176 10.28 -8.71 -0.85
CA SER A 176 9.93 -9.97 -0.16
C SER A 176 8.74 -10.67 -0.80
N SER A 177 8.57 -10.57 -2.13
CA SER A 177 7.44 -11.20 -2.82
C SER A 177 7.70 -12.69 -3.05
N THR A 178 6.71 -13.55 -2.88
CA THR A 178 6.86 -14.97 -3.21
C THR A 178 6.75 -15.21 -4.72
N ARG A 179 7.10 -16.42 -5.17
CA ARG A 179 6.96 -16.79 -6.58
C ARG A 179 5.48 -16.82 -7.01
N GLU A 180 4.62 -17.35 -6.16
CA GLU A 180 3.17 -17.40 -6.34
C GLU A 180 2.59 -15.98 -6.48
N GLU A 181 3.03 -15.06 -5.62
CA GLU A 181 2.65 -13.64 -5.70
C GLU A 181 3.10 -13.00 -7.01
N LEU A 182 4.33 -13.25 -7.47
CA LEU A 182 4.79 -12.75 -8.76
C LEU A 182 3.96 -13.30 -9.91
N CYS A 183 3.66 -14.60 -9.92
CA CYS A 183 2.80 -15.21 -10.93
C CYS A 183 1.42 -14.57 -10.94
N TRP A 184 0.81 -14.41 -9.77
CA TRP A 184 -0.51 -13.79 -9.63
C TRP A 184 -0.52 -12.34 -10.13
N LEU A 185 0.46 -11.53 -9.72
CA LEU A 185 0.59 -10.13 -10.16
C LEU A 185 0.83 -10.02 -11.67
N VAL A 186 1.66 -10.88 -12.25
CA VAL A 186 1.87 -10.93 -13.70
C VAL A 186 0.57 -11.22 -14.42
N CYS A 187 -0.17 -12.26 -14.02
CA CYS A 187 -1.46 -12.61 -14.59
C CYS A 187 -2.48 -11.46 -14.46
N GLN A 188 -2.53 -10.82 -13.30
CA GLN A 188 -3.41 -9.68 -13.05
C GLN A 188 -3.14 -8.53 -14.01
N LEU A 189 -1.89 -8.10 -14.15
CA LEU A 189 -1.56 -6.98 -15.03
C LEU A 189 -1.78 -7.33 -16.50
N GLU A 190 -1.55 -8.58 -16.91
CA GLU A 190 -1.85 -9.03 -18.27
C GLU A 190 -3.34 -8.97 -18.59
N ILE A 191 -4.19 -9.44 -17.68
CA ILE A 191 -5.64 -9.36 -17.85
C ILE A 191 -6.09 -7.88 -17.91
N LEU A 192 -5.57 -7.02 -17.03
CA LEU A 192 -5.89 -5.59 -17.03
C LEU A 192 -5.46 -4.90 -18.32
N ILE A 193 -4.27 -5.20 -18.83
CA ILE A 193 -3.77 -4.64 -20.10
C ILE A 193 -4.65 -5.11 -21.25
N LYS A 194 -5.00 -6.40 -21.31
CA LYS A 194 -5.92 -6.95 -22.32
C LYS A 194 -7.29 -6.28 -22.26
N LYS A 195 -7.93 -6.21 -21.08
CA LYS A 195 -9.25 -5.57 -20.90
C LYS A 195 -9.24 -4.08 -21.26
N LYS A 196 -8.13 -3.36 -21.03
CA LYS A 196 -7.94 -1.96 -21.47
C LYS A 196 -7.59 -1.78 -22.96
N GLN A 197 -7.41 -2.86 -23.73
CA GLN A 197 -7.28 -2.79 -25.20
C GLN A 197 -8.64 -2.89 -25.91
N PHE A 198 -9.69 -3.33 -25.21
CA PHE A 198 -11.06 -3.45 -25.73
C PHE A 198 -11.98 -2.27 -25.32
N LYS A 199 -11.40 -1.15 -24.86
CA LYS A 199 -12.08 0.13 -24.63
C LYS A 199 -11.37 1.21 -25.43
#